data_AF-A0A2I1KTW9-F1
#
_entry.id   AF-A0A2I1KTW9-F1
#
_cell.length_a   1.000
_cell.length_b   1.000
_cell.length_c   1.000
_cell.angle_alpha   90.00
_cell.angle_beta   90.00
_cell.angle_gamma   90.00
#
_symmetry.space_group_name_H-M   'P 1'
#
loop_
_entity.id
_entity.type
_entity.pdbx_description
1 polymer ?
#
loop_
_entity_poly.entity_id
_entity_poly.type
_entity_poly.pdbx_seq_one_letter_code
_entity_poly.pdbx_strand_id
1 'polypeptide(L)'
;MPSYRTILTIGALAPGRAPLDVERAARDAVEATTILEAFQIDVVRGEPRVTVRFTGADDGEARAVHDRTTAAVRQVASTPRAVLAKVVSGRSVPLA
;
A
#
# COMPACT_ATOMS: atom_id res chain seq x y z
N MET A 1 1.20 15.01 11.83
CA MET A 1 1.76 13.74 11.31
C MET A 1 1.72 13.80 9.80
N PRO A 2 2.85 13.59 9.09
CA PRO A 2 2.85 13.47 7.64
C PRO A 2 1.96 12.33 7.14
N SER A 3 1.38 12.52 5.95
CA SER A 3 0.61 11.50 5.22
C SER A 3 1.51 10.83 4.18
N TYR A 4 1.37 9.52 4.06
CA TYR A 4 2.13 8.66 3.16
C TYR A 4 1.19 7.82 2.30
N ARG A 5 1.74 7.31 1.20
CA ARG A 5 1.06 6.41 0.26
C ARG A 5 1.94 5.21 -0.01
N THR A 6 1.41 4.02 0.26
CA THR A 6 1.92 2.77 -0.30
C THR A 6 1.14 2.48 -1.58
N ILE A 7 1.84 2.47 -2.71
CA ILE A 7 1.25 2.26 -4.03
C ILE A 7 1.78 0.94 -4.59
N LEU A 8 0.88 -0.01 -4.80
CA LEU A 8 1.19 -1.36 -5.22
C LEU A 8 0.55 -1.63 -6.58
N THR A 9 1.33 -2.08 -7.56
CA THR A 9 0.77 -2.75 -8.74
C THR A 9 0.46 -4.19 -8.33
N ILE A 10 -0.78 -4.64 -8.59
CA ILE A 10 -1.25 -5.99 -8.25
C ILE A 10 -1.29 -6.82 -9.53
N GLY A 11 -0.58 -7.95 -9.51
CA GLY A 11 -0.57 -8.93 -10.58
C GLY A 11 -1.51 -10.11 -10.29
N ALA A 12 -1.08 -11.31 -10.72
CA ALA A 12 -1.82 -12.54 -10.47
C ALA A 12 -2.03 -12.79 -8.97
N LEU A 13 -3.24 -13.19 -8.60
CA LEU A 13 -3.57 -13.66 -7.26
C LEU A 13 -2.93 -15.03 -7.01
N ALA A 14 -2.59 -15.29 -5.75
CA ALA A 14 -2.19 -16.62 -5.32
C ALA A 14 -3.37 -17.61 -5.45
N PRO A 15 -3.10 -18.91 -5.63
CA PRO A 15 -4.15 -19.93 -5.73
C PRO A 15 -5.14 -19.87 -4.55
N GLY A 16 -6.43 -19.90 -4.86
CA GLY A 16 -7.51 -19.88 -3.85
C GLY A 16 -7.76 -18.52 -3.19
N ARG A 17 -7.08 -17.44 -3.61
CA ARG A 17 -7.33 -16.07 -3.13
C ARG A 17 -8.29 -15.31 -4.02
N ALA A 18 -9.06 -14.41 -3.41
CA ALA A 18 -9.96 -13.50 -4.09
C ALA A 18 -9.39 -12.06 -4.11
N PRO A 19 -9.81 -11.19 -5.04
CA PRO A 19 -9.39 -9.79 -5.05
C PRO A 19 -9.60 -9.06 -3.71
N LEU A 20 -10.69 -9.38 -3.00
CA LEU A 20 -10.99 -8.78 -1.69
C LEU A 20 -9.95 -9.12 -0.61
N ASP A 21 -9.25 -10.24 -0.75
CA ASP A 21 -8.17 -10.61 0.19
C ASP A 21 -6.99 -9.63 0.11
N VAL A 22 -6.78 -8.97 -1.04
CA VAL A 22 -5.73 -7.95 -1.21
C VAL A 22 -6.05 -6.72 -0.36
N GLU A 23 -7.30 -6.26 -0.40
CA GLU A 23 -7.75 -5.14 0.43
C GLU A 23 -7.64 -5.49 1.91
N ARG A 24 -8.15 -6.65 2.31
CA ARG A 24 -8.08 -7.11 3.71
C ARG A 24 -6.63 -7.15 4.21
N ALA A 25 -5.73 -7.81 3.47
CA ALA A 25 -4.33 -7.93 3.85
C ALA A 25 -3.63 -6.55 3.96
N ALA A 26 -3.94 -5.62 3.06
CA ALA A 26 -3.37 -4.29 3.09
C ALA A 26 -3.87 -3.45 4.27
N ARG A 27 -5.18 -3.48 4.54
CA ARG A 27 -5.80 -2.76 5.67
C ARG A 27 -5.31 -3.28 7.00
N ASP A 28 -5.38 -4.60 7.21
CA ASP A 28 -4.95 -5.25 8.45
C ASP A 28 -3.48 -4.91 8.78
N ALA A 29 -2.61 -4.90 7.77
CA ALA A 29 -1.19 -4.59 7.95
C ALA A 29 -0.90 -3.13 8.35
N VAL A 30 -1.71 -2.18 7.87
CA VAL A 30 -1.58 -0.75 8.22
C VAL A 30 -2.20 -0.48 9.58
N GLU A 31 -3.45 -0.90 9.77
CA GLU A 31 -4.25 -0.65 10.98
C GLU A 31 -3.63 -1.28 12.23
N ALA A 32 -2.80 -2.33 12.07
CA ALA A 32 -2.02 -2.91 13.16
C ALA A 32 -0.98 -1.95 13.79
N THR A 33 -0.64 -0.83 13.14
CA THR A 33 0.41 0.08 13.64
C THR A 33 0.13 1.57 13.49
N THR A 34 -0.76 1.96 12.58
CA THR A 34 -1.06 3.39 12.37
C THR A 34 -2.47 3.57 11.82
N ILE A 35 -2.89 4.82 11.69
CA ILE A 35 -4.19 5.21 11.15
C ILE A 35 -4.19 5.04 9.64
N LEU A 36 -5.08 4.19 9.15
CA LEU A 36 -5.46 4.14 7.75
C LEU A 36 -6.36 5.34 7.42
N GLU A 37 -5.88 6.24 6.57
CA GLU A 37 -6.65 7.41 6.15
C GLU A 37 -7.61 7.07 5.00
N ALA A 38 -7.15 6.27 4.04
CA ALA A 38 -7.95 5.84 2.90
C ALA A 38 -7.33 4.64 2.20
N PHE A 39 -8.18 3.86 1.53
CA PHE A 39 -7.79 2.76 0.66
C PHE A 39 -8.46 2.96 -0.70
N GLN A 40 -7.70 2.84 -1.78
CA GLN A 40 -8.19 3.04 -3.14
C GLN A 40 -7.73 1.89 -4.05
N ILE A 41 -8.63 1.44 -4.92
CA ILE A 41 -8.35 0.49 -6.00
C ILE A 41 -8.60 1.22 -7.31
N ASP A 42 -7.61 1.21 -8.20
CA ASP A 42 -7.65 1.85 -9.50
C ASP A 42 -7.09 0.90 -10.58
N VAL A 43 -7.28 1.26 -11.85
CA VAL A 43 -6.58 0.64 -12.98
C VAL A 43 -5.77 1.72 -13.69
N VAL A 44 -4.44 1.59 -13.70
CA VAL A 44 -3.53 2.58 -14.30
C VAL A 44 -2.74 1.93 -15.42
N ARG A 45 -2.93 2.44 -16.66
CA ARG A 45 -2.29 1.89 -17.87
C ARG A 45 -2.54 0.37 -18.05
N GLY A 46 -3.73 -0.08 -17.69
CA GLY A 46 -4.13 -1.49 -17.77
C GLY A 46 -3.68 -2.36 -16.59
N GLU A 47 -2.96 -1.79 -15.62
CA GLU A 47 -2.51 -2.52 -14.42
C GLU A 47 -3.42 -2.24 -13.22
N PRO A 48 -3.94 -3.26 -12.52
CA PRO A 48 -4.58 -3.08 -11.22
C PRO A 48 -3.62 -2.44 -10.22
N ARG A 49 -4.08 -1.40 -9.54
CA ARG A 49 -3.29 -0.65 -8.56
C ARG A 49 -4.07 -0.49 -7.27
N VAL A 50 -3.38 -0.72 -6.17
CA VAL A 50 -3.85 -0.42 -4.82
C VAL A 50 -3.05 0.76 -4.28
N THR A 51 -3.74 1.75 -3.71
CA THR A 51 -3.12 2.86 -2.98
C THR A 51 -3.64 2.87 -1.56
N VAL A 52 -2.73 2.71 -0.60
CA VAL A 52 -3.00 2.75 0.83
C VAL A 52 -2.46 4.06 1.40
N ARG A 53 -3.34 4.89 1.96
CA ARG A 53 -3.00 6.18 2.58
C ARG A 53 -3.00 6.05 4.08
N PHE A 54 -1.94 6.52 4.72
CA PHE A 54 -1.78 6.40 6.16
C PHE A 54 -0.93 7.53 6.73
N THR A 55 -1.07 7.81 8.02
CA THR A 55 -0.21 8.75 8.74
C THR A 55 1.03 8.06 9.29
N GLY A 56 2.14 8.78 9.45
CA GLY A 56 3.31 8.30 10.22
C GLY A 56 3.95 9.46 10.98
N ALA A 57 4.78 9.15 11.98
CA ALA A 57 5.59 10.13 12.69
C ALA A 57 6.72 10.67 11.81
N ASP A 58 7.40 9.78 11.09
CA ASP A 58 8.54 10.08 10.22
C ASP A 58 8.64 9.10 9.02
N ASP A 59 9.66 9.30 8.18
CA ASP A 59 9.89 8.49 6.98
C ASP A 59 10.37 7.06 7.32
N GLY A 60 10.93 6.84 8.50
CA GLY A 60 11.38 5.53 8.98
C GLY A 60 10.21 4.64 9.39
N GLU A 61 9.27 5.19 10.17
CA GLU A 61 8.01 4.51 10.47
C GLU A 61 7.23 4.21 9.18
N ALA A 62 7.19 5.17 8.25
CA ALA A 62 6.50 4.97 6.98
C ALA A 62 7.08 3.83 6.13
N ARG A 63 8.40 3.62 6.15
CA ARG A 63 9.04 2.45 5.52
C ARG A 63 8.64 1.15 6.20
N ALA A 64 8.63 1.12 7.53
CA ALA A 64 8.21 -0.07 8.26
C ALA A 64 6.75 -0.47 7.95
N VAL A 65 5.85 0.51 7.87
CA VAL A 65 4.46 0.29 7.45
C VAL A 65 4.42 -0.19 5.99
N HIS A 66 5.14 0.47 5.08
CA HIS A 66 5.21 0.08 3.67
C HIS A 66 5.67 -1.36 3.46
N ASP A 67 6.76 -1.75 4.12
CA ASP A 67 7.34 -3.08 4.00
C ASP A 67 6.38 -4.14 4.53
N ARG A 68 5.73 -3.88 5.67
CA ARG A 68 4.73 -4.79 6.24
C ARG A 68 3.52 -4.95 5.31
N THR A 69 2.96 -3.84 4.82
CA THR A 69 1.82 -3.86 3.89
C THR A 69 2.18 -4.60 2.61
N THR A 70 3.37 -4.34 2.04
CA THR A 70 3.84 -5.00 0.83
C THR A 70 4.05 -6.49 1.06
N ALA A 71 4.65 -6.89 2.19
CA ALA A 71 4.85 -8.29 2.55
C ALA A 71 3.53 -9.03 2.75
N ALA A 72 2.55 -8.41 3.42
CA ALA A 72 1.22 -8.97 3.64
C ALA A 72 0.48 -9.18 2.30
N VAL A 73 0.45 -8.17 1.44
CA VAL A 73 -0.17 -8.27 0.11
C VAL A 73 0.51 -9.33 -0.76
N ARG A 74 1.84 -9.48 -0.66
CA ARG A 74 2.59 -10.52 -1.39
C ARG A 74 2.21 -11.95 -1.01
N GLN A 75 1.57 -12.18 0.14
CA GLN A 75 1.00 -13.49 0.49
C GLN A 75 -0.29 -13.80 -0.26
N VAL A 76 -0.92 -12.78 -0.84
CA VAL A 76 -2.23 -12.87 -1.50
C VAL A 76 -2.11 -12.71 -3.02
N ALA A 77 -1.19 -11.88 -3.50
CA ALA A 77 -1.01 -11.60 -4.91
C ALA A 77 0.45 -11.27 -5.23
N SER A 78 0.86 -11.51 -6.48
CA SER A 78 2.12 -10.97 -6.97
C SER A 78 2.07 -9.44 -7.00
N THR A 79 3.16 -8.81 -6.55
CA THR A 79 3.26 -7.35 -6.44
C THR A 79 4.53 -6.88 -7.18
N PRO A 80 4.48 -6.79 -8.53
CA PRO A 80 5.67 -6.50 -9.35
C PRO A 80 6.24 -5.11 -9.13
N ARG A 81 5.46 -4.17 -8.60
CA ARG A 81 5.92 -2.83 -8.24
C ARG A 81 5.30 -2.38 -6.92
N ALA A 82 6.15 -1.85 -6.05
CA ALA A 82 5.76 -1.22 -4.79
C ALA A 82 6.49 0.12 -4.68
N VAL A 83 5.78 1.18 -4.33
CA VAL A 83 6.33 2.53 -4.15
C VAL A 83 5.81 3.10 -2.86
N LEU A 84 6.71 3.57 -2.00
CA LEU A 84 6.39 4.45 -0.90
C LEU A 84 6.50 5.90 -1.37
N ALA A 85 5.52 6.73 -1.05
CA ALA A 85 5.56 8.16 -1.32
C ALA A 85 5.07 8.97 -0.12
N LYS A 86 5.70 10.12 0.12
CA LYS A 86 5.22 11.13 1.07
C LYS A 86 4.28 12.10 0.36
N VAL A 87 3.22 12.52 1.03
CA VAL A 87 2.32 13.56 0.51
C VAL A 87 2.88 14.93 0.86
N VAL A 88 3.32 15.68 -0.15
CA VAL A 88 3.85 17.04 -0.02
C VAL A 88 3.01 17.98 -0.86
N SER A 89 2.36 18.95 -0.22
CA SER A 89 1.45 19.93 -0.88
C SER A 89 0.41 19.25 -1.79
N GLY A 90 -0.17 18.15 -1.32
CA GLY A 90 -1.17 17.36 -2.05
C GLY A 90 -0.62 16.40 -3.12
N ARG A 91 0.69 16.40 -3.37
CA ARG A 91 1.35 15.56 -4.39
C ARG A 91 2.08 14.38 -3.75
N SER A 92 2.10 13.24 -4.46
CA SER A 92 2.94 12.10 -4.09
C SER A 92 4.38 12.34 -4.51
N VAL A 93 5.29 12.40 -3.54
CA VAL A 93 6.74 12.44 -3.76
C VAL A 93 7.32 11.09 -3.34
N PRO A 94 7.82 10.26 -4.28
CA PRO A 94 8.41 8.97 -3.95
C PRO A 94 9.57 9.11 -2.96
N LEU A 95 9.65 8.18 -2.01
CA LEU A 95 10.80 8.03 -1.13
C LEU A 95 11.74 6.98 -1.74
N ALA A 96 13.03 7.31 -1.84
CA ALA A 96 14.10 6.39 -2.25
C ALA A 96 14.42 5.39 -1.15
#